data_AF-A0A927R8Z9-F1
#
_entry.id   AF-A0A927R8Z9-F1
#
_cell.length_a   1.000
_cell.length_b   1.000
_cell.length_c   1.000
_cell.angle_alpha   90.00
_cell.angle_beta   90.00
_cell.angle_gamma   90.00
#
_symmetry.space_group_name_H-M   'P 1'
#
loop_
_entity.id
_entity.type
_entity.pdbx_description
1 polymer ?
#
loop_
_entity_poly.entity_id
_entity_poly.type
_entity_poly.pdbx_seq_one_letter_code
_entity_poly.pdbx_strand_id
1 'polypeptide(L)'
;MAPTPPTDAELDVAIRARLASLGIDLDQLPPGTAADPETGSPGRDSVLASLRSFVRGTVGTLAAYQLPAPADADADLAKALSQQPAPMLYPSISTEWRQS
;
A
#
# COMPACT_ATOMS: atom_id res chain seq x y z
N MET A 1 13.07 -7.57 20.77
CA MET A 1 13.51 -8.47 19.69
C MET A 1 12.94 -7.91 18.40
N ALA A 2 13.76 -7.62 17.38
CA ALA A 2 13.24 -7.11 16.12
C ALA A 2 12.48 -8.23 15.38
N PRO A 3 11.38 -7.92 14.68
CA PRO A 3 10.69 -8.92 13.88
C PRO A 3 11.60 -9.42 12.75
N THR A 4 11.65 -10.73 12.56
CA THR A 4 12.38 -11.35 11.44
C THR A 4 11.68 -10.99 10.12
N PRO A 5 12.40 -10.42 9.13
CA PRO A 5 11.80 -10.12 7.85
C PRO A 5 11.40 -11.42 7.13
N PRO A 6 10.30 -11.42 6.34
CA PRO A 6 9.87 -12.59 5.60
C PRO A 6 10.90 -12.97 4.53
N THR A 7 11.03 -14.26 4.30
CA THR A 7 11.81 -14.84 3.21
C THR A 7 11.14 -14.58 1.86
N ASP A 8 11.87 -14.80 0.77
CA ASP A 8 11.35 -14.62 -0.59
C ASP A 8 10.22 -15.59 -0.91
N ALA A 9 10.33 -16.85 -0.47
CA ALA A 9 9.28 -17.85 -0.66
C ALA A 9 7.98 -17.48 0.08
N GLU A 10 8.08 -16.97 1.31
CA GLU A 10 6.92 -16.50 2.08
C GLU A 10 6.27 -15.28 1.42
N LEU A 11 7.07 -14.36 0.89
CA LEU A 11 6.55 -13.22 0.14
C LEU A 11 5.86 -13.65 -1.15
N ASP A 12 6.41 -14.62 -1.87
CA ASP A 12 5.82 -15.12 -3.12
C ASP A 12 4.45 -15.76 -2.86
N VAL A 13 4.30 -16.52 -1.76
CA VAL A 13 3.01 -17.08 -1.32
C VAL A 13 2.01 -15.95 -1.02
N ALA A 14 2.41 -14.95 -0.24
CA ALA A 14 1.55 -13.82 0.12
C ALA A 14 1.11 -13.01 -1.12
N ILE A 15 2.05 -12.74 -2.05
CA ILE A 15 1.79 -12.03 -3.30
C ILE A 15 0.80 -12.82 -4.16
N ARG A 16 1.05 -14.11 -4.38
CA ARG A 16 0.16 -14.97 -5.18
C ARG A 16 -1.25 -15.04 -4.57
N ALA A 17 -1.35 -15.22 -3.26
CA ALA A 17 -2.65 -15.23 -2.57
C ALA A 17 -3.39 -13.89 -2.74
N ARG A 18 -2.68 -12.76 -2.62
CA ARG A 18 -3.28 -11.43 -2.78
C ARG A 18 -3.75 -11.21 -4.22
N LEU A 19 -2.95 -11.57 -5.21
CA LEU A 19 -3.32 -11.45 -6.61
C LEU A 19 -4.51 -12.34 -6.96
N ALA A 20 -4.53 -13.58 -6.50
CA ALA A 20 -5.65 -14.50 -6.69
C ALA A 20 -6.95 -13.94 -6.09
N SER A 21 -6.89 -13.28 -4.92
CA SER A 21 -8.07 -12.62 -4.32
C SER A 21 -8.64 -11.46 -5.17
N LEU A 22 -7.81 -10.88 -6.04
CA LEU A 22 -8.19 -9.85 -7.01
C LEU A 22 -8.55 -10.44 -8.38
N GLY A 23 -8.55 -11.78 -8.53
CA GLY A 23 -8.78 -12.48 -9.79
C GLY A 23 -7.60 -12.45 -10.76
N ILE A 24 -6.40 -12.09 -10.30
CA ILE A 24 -5.19 -12.06 -11.12
C ILE A 24 -4.43 -13.38 -10.94
N ASP A 25 -4.27 -14.12 -12.03
CA ASP A 25 -3.49 -15.35 -12.09
C ASP A 25 -2.13 -15.11 -12.76
N LEU A 26 -1.04 -15.20 -11.99
CA LEU A 26 0.33 -15.06 -12.49
C LEU A 26 0.74 -16.21 -13.41
N ASP A 27 0.08 -17.36 -13.32
CA ASP A 27 0.45 -18.51 -14.13
C ASP A 27 0.03 -18.37 -15.60
N GLN A 28 -0.75 -17.32 -15.93
CA GLN A 28 -1.03 -16.87 -17.30
C GLN A 28 0.17 -16.19 -17.98
N LEU A 29 1.16 -15.74 -17.21
CA LEU A 29 2.37 -15.13 -17.77
C LEU A 29 3.38 -16.18 -18.23
N PRO A 30 4.18 -15.90 -19.28
CA PRO A 30 5.23 -16.80 -19.72
C PRO A 30 6.23 -17.06 -18.57
N PRO A 31 6.69 -18.31 -18.37
CA PRO A 31 7.66 -18.63 -17.33
C PRO A 31 9.02 -17.97 -17.61
N GLY A 32 9.81 -17.78 -16.57
CA GLY A 32 11.13 -17.17 -16.68
C GLY A 32 11.10 -15.64 -16.61
N THR A 33 12.23 -15.04 -16.96
CA THR A 33 12.46 -13.59 -16.85
C THR A 33 12.36 -12.85 -18.19
N ALA A 34 12.46 -13.58 -19.31
CA ALA A 34 12.38 -13.01 -20.65
C ALA A 34 10.93 -12.57 -20.95
N ALA A 35 10.81 -11.44 -21.65
CA ALA A 35 9.52 -11.05 -22.20
C ALA A 35 9.15 -11.95 -23.40
N ASP A 36 7.86 -12.17 -23.59
CA ASP A 36 7.34 -12.85 -24.78
C ASP A 36 7.63 -11.99 -26.02
N PRO A 37 8.35 -12.53 -27.02
CA PRO A 37 8.70 -11.78 -28.24
C PRO A 37 7.48 -11.40 -29.09
N GLU A 38 6.37 -12.11 -28.99
CA GLU A 38 5.18 -11.85 -29.82
C GLU A 38 4.24 -10.83 -29.19
N THR A 39 3.93 -10.99 -27.90
CA THR A 39 2.98 -10.09 -27.20
C THR A 39 3.65 -8.97 -26.41
N GLY A 40 4.95 -9.07 -26.15
CA GLY A 40 5.67 -8.18 -25.24
C GLY A 40 5.35 -8.41 -23.75
N SER A 41 4.58 -9.46 -23.43
CA SER A 41 4.22 -9.77 -22.05
C SER A 41 5.46 -10.06 -21.20
N PRO A 42 5.58 -9.50 -19.98
CA PRO A 42 6.75 -9.73 -19.15
C PRO A 42 6.82 -11.18 -18.67
N GLY A 43 8.04 -11.67 -18.46
CA GLY A 43 8.27 -12.95 -17.79
C GLY A 43 7.72 -12.95 -16.37
N ARG A 44 7.09 -14.06 -15.98
CA ARG A 44 6.47 -14.27 -14.67
C ARG A 44 7.44 -14.00 -13.53
N ASP A 45 8.69 -14.43 -13.65
CA ASP A 45 9.69 -14.30 -12.59
C ASP A 45 10.14 -12.84 -12.45
N SER A 46 10.19 -12.09 -13.55
CA SER A 46 10.47 -10.65 -13.55
C SER A 46 9.37 -9.85 -12.86
N VAL A 47 8.10 -10.22 -13.09
CA VAL A 47 6.96 -9.61 -12.39
C VAL A 47 7.01 -9.94 -10.90
N LEU A 48 7.24 -11.21 -10.54
CA LEU A 48 7.30 -11.63 -9.13
C LEU A 48 8.45 -10.95 -8.37
N ALA A 49 9.63 -10.83 -8.97
CA ALA A 49 10.75 -10.09 -8.41
C ALA A 49 10.43 -8.60 -8.20
N SER A 50 9.74 -7.97 -9.18
CA SER A 50 9.35 -6.56 -9.08
C SER A 50 8.31 -6.33 -7.98
N LEU A 51 7.33 -7.23 -7.86
CA LEU A 51 6.32 -7.19 -6.79
C LEU A 51 6.96 -7.39 -5.41
N ARG A 52 7.95 -8.29 -5.30
CA ARG A 52 8.69 -8.50 -4.06
C ARG A 52 9.46 -7.26 -3.64
N SER A 53 10.16 -6.63 -4.58
CA SER A 53 10.87 -5.36 -4.37
C SER A 53 9.90 -4.26 -3.93
N PHE A 54 8.75 -4.16 -4.60
CA PHE A 54 7.69 -3.22 -4.23
C PHE A 54 7.22 -3.46 -2.79
N VAL A 55 6.80 -4.67 -2.43
CA VAL A 55 6.28 -4.97 -1.08
C VAL A 55 7.32 -4.66 0.00
N ARG A 56 8.59 -5.00 -0.22
CA ARG A 56 9.68 -4.69 0.72
C ARG A 56 9.94 -3.18 0.84
N GLY A 57 9.86 -2.42 -0.26
CA GLY A 57 10.20 -1.00 -0.29
C GLY A 57 9.07 -0.03 0.06
N THR A 58 7.81 -0.37 -0.26
CA THR A 58 6.69 0.57 -0.14
C THR A 58 5.83 0.34 1.09
N VAL A 59 5.57 -0.91 1.50
CA VAL A 59 4.61 -1.16 2.59
C VAL A 59 5.11 -0.59 3.91
N GLY A 60 6.39 -0.75 4.24
CA GLY A 60 6.97 -0.14 5.44
C GLY A 60 6.91 1.39 5.41
N THR A 61 7.28 1.99 4.28
CA THR A 61 7.28 3.45 4.09
C THR A 61 5.88 4.05 4.14
N LEU A 62 4.89 3.41 3.51
CA LEU A 62 3.50 3.85 3.51
C LEU A 62 2.82 3.62 4.87
N ALA A 63 3.11 2.50 5.54
CA ALA A 63 2.58 2.25 6.88
C ALA A 63 3.16 3.22 7.93
N ALA A 64 4.40 3.68 7.74
CA ALA A 64 5.04 4.68 8.57
C ALA A 64 4.73 6.13 8.16
N TYR A 65 4.03 6.34 7.04
CA TYR A 65 3.74 7.68 6.55
C TYR A 65 2.80 8.41 7.51
N GLN A 66 3.27 9.55 8.03
CA GLN A 66 2.47 10.49 8.80
C GLN A 66 2.37 11.80 8.02
N LEU A 67 1.19 12.43 8.05
CA LEU A 67 1.00 13.77 7.52
C LEU A 67 1.95 14.75 8.23
N PRO A 68 2.52 15.74 7.52
CA PRO A 68 3.40 16.73 8.14
C PRO A 68 2.70 17.43 9.30
N ALA A 69 3.29 17.35 10.49
CA ALA A 69 2.88 18.12 11.65
C ALA A 69 3.65 19.45 11.72
N PRO A 70 3.13 20.46 12.43
CA PRO A 70 3.89 21.68 12.72
C PRO A 70 5.25 21.34 13.33
N ALA A 71 6.28 22.13 13.00
CA ALA A 71 7.59 21.98 13.60
C ALA A 71 7.46 22.02 15.14
N ASP A 72 8.20 21.14 15.82
CA ASP A 72 8.21 20.96 17.28
C ASP A 72 6.94 20.37 17.91
N ALA A 73 6.00 19.84 17.11
CA ALA A 73 4.89 19.06 17.65
C ALA A 73 5.40 17.70 18.20
N ASP A 74 5.04 17.40 19.44
CA ASP A 74 5.23 16.07 20.03
C ASP A 74 4.58 14.99 19.14
N ALA A 75 5.19 13.81 19.04
CA ALA A 75 4.77 12.76 18.10
C ALA A 75 3.34 12.27 18.35
N ASP A 76 2.91 12.22 19.61
CA ASP A 76 1.52 11.88 19.96
C ASP A 76 0.54 13.01 19.64
N LEU A 77 0.97 14.27 19.77
CA LEU A 77 0.17 15.44 19.37
C LEU A 77 0.05 15.52 17.85
N ALA A 78 1.13 15.29 17.10
CA ALA A 78 1.15 15.23 15.64
C ALA A 78 0.16 14.16 15.12
N LYS A 79 0.18 12.96 15.73
CA LYS A 79 -0.77 11.89 15.42
C LYS A 79 -2.21 12.31 15.71
N ALA A 80 -2.47 12.93 16.86
CA ALA A 80 -3.81 13.41 17.22
C ALA A 80 -4.31 14.52 16.26
N LEU A 81 -3.43 15.44 15.85
CA LEU A 81 -3.75 16.50 14.90
C LEU A 81 -4.03 15.96 13.49
N SER A 82 -3.34 14.91 13.06
CA SER A 82 -3.58 14.28 11.76
C SER A 82 -4.96 13.63 11.61
N GLN A 83 -5.61 13.31 12.74
CA GLN A 83 -6.95 12.71 12.81
C GLN A 83 -8.05 13.72 13.13
N GLN A 84 -7.70 15.02 13.21
CA GLN A 84 -8.70 16.07 13.43
C GLN A 84 -9.63 16.13 12.21
N PRO A 85 -10.96 16.11 12.41
CA PRO A 85 -11.88 16.40 11.32
C PRO A 85 -11.60 17.81 10.80
N ALA A 86 -11.65 17.99 9.48
CA ALA A 86 -11.49 19.30 8.88
C ALA A 86 -12.50 20.28 9.52
N PRO A 87 -12.06 21.49 9.93
CA PRO A 87 -12.96 22.45 10.56
C PRO A 87 -14.10 22.80 9.59
N MET A 88 -15.33 22.69 10.09
CA MET A 88 -16.53 22.93 9.29
C MET A 88 -16.63 24.44 9.02
N LEU A 89 -16.35 24.86 7.79
CA LEU A 89 -16.29 26.28 7.39
C LEU A 89 -17.61 27.04 7.60
N TYR A 90 -18.75 26.34 7.55
CA TYR A 90 -20.08 26.92 7.77
C TYR A 90 -20.90 26.06 8.72
N PRO A 91 -20.69 26.19 10.05
CA PRO A 91 -21.36 25.37 11.04
C PRO A 91 -22.87 25.52 11.01
N SER A 92 -23.37 26.74 10.83
CA SER A 92 -24.79 27.07 10.78
C SER A 92 -25.56 26.29 9.71
N ILE A 93 -25.02 26.18 8.49
CA ILE A 93 -25.67 25.47 7.38
C ILE A 93 -25.88 23.99 7.71
N SER A 94 -24.89 23.35 8.33
CA SER A 94 -24.95 21.92 8.65
C SER A 94 -25.87 21.61 9.84
N THR A 95 -26.12 22.60 10.70
CA THR A 95 -27.06 22.48 11.83
C THR A 95 -28.49 22.61 11.34
N GLU A 96 -28.78 23.58 10.46
CA GLU A 96 -30.11 23.77 9.85
C GLU A 96 -30.52 22.56 9.01
N TRP A 97 -29.59 21.99 8.21
CA TRP A 97 -29.87 20.82 7.37
C TRP A 97 -30.13 19.53 8.17
N ARG A 98 -29.70 19.46 9.44
CA ARG A 98 -29.96 18.31 10.33
C ARG A 98 -31.25 18.43 11.15
N GLN A 99 -31.90 19.59 11.10
CA GLN A 99 -33.17 19.84 11.81
C GLN A 99 -34.41 19.70 10.92
N SER A 100 -34.24 19.46 9.61
CA SER A 100 -35.32 19.13 8.66
C SER A 100 -35.60 17.63 8.63
#